data_AF-A0A8F6NMD4-F1
#
_entry.id   AF-A0A8F6NMD4-F1
#
_cell.length_a   1.000
_cell.length_b   1.000
_cell.length_c   1.000
_cell.angle_alpha   90.00
_cell.angle_beta   90.00
_cell.angle_gamma   90.00
#
_symmetry.space_group_name_H-M   'P 1'
#
loop_
_entity.id
_entity.type
_entity.pdbx_description
1 polymer ?
#
loop_
_entity_poly.entity_id
_entity_poly.type
_entity_poly.pdbx_seq_one_letter_code
_entity_poly.pdbx_strand_id
1 'polypeptide(L)'
;MVATGFDEGGTLPGTTLGTFSIVPLIADSVKSVPVMAAGGITDSRTARAAHALGAEGVFAGSVFIGTEESRVPQSVKDKIINANGLDLLLFRTLPDYYRSLPGKLADKLVSMDKAGASNEELAQTMGGLRGLRIGMLEGNTDEGYIALGTGIGNIRSIKSVAEVVNELAIC
;
A
#
# COMPACT_ATOMS: atom_id res chain seq x y z
N MET A 1 7.80 8.28 -14.96
CA MET A 1 8.10 6.95 -14.38
C MET A 1 7.64 6.94 -12.94
N VAL A 2 7.21 5.78 -12.41
CA VAL A 2 6.86 5.63 -10.99
C VAL A 2 7.97 4.85 -10.30
N ALA A 3 8.59 5.47 -9.28
CA ALA A 3 9.62 4.88 -8.43
C ALA A 3 8.97 4.39 -7.14
N THR A 4 8.84 3.08 -7.00
CA THR A 4 8.06 2.46 -5.94
C THR A 4 8.94 1.76 -4.93
N GLY A 5 8.78 2.12 -3.65
CA GLY A 5 9.46 1.45 -2.54
C GLY A 5 8.63 0.31 -1.95
N PHE A 6 9.32 -0.54 -1.19
CA PHE A 6 8.74 -1.66 -0.43
C PHE A 6 7.75 -1.22 0.66
N ASP A 7 7.55 0.08 0.87
CA ASP A 7 6.54 0.67 1.76
C ASP A 7 5.14 0.75 1.12
N GLU A 8 4.99 0.32 -0.13
CA GLU A 8 3.71 0.30 -0.85
C GLU A 8 2.72 -0.75 -0.34
N GLY A 9 1.49 -0.62 -0.82
CA GLY A 9 0.46 -1.66 -0.74
C GLY A 9 0.18 -2.23 -2.12
N GLY A 10 -0.43 -3.42 -2.17
CA GLY A 10 -0.64 -4.16 -3.42
C GLY A 10 0.48 -5.16 -3.65
N THR A 11 0.91 -5.32 -4.91
CA THR A 11 2.11 -6.09 -5.25
C THR A 11 3.34 -5.30 -4.86
N LEU A 12 4.13 -5.78 -3.91
CA LEU A 12 5.36 -5.13 -3.48
C LEU A 12 6.51 -5.43 -4.46
N PRO A 13 7.57 -4.59 -4.51
CA PRO A 13 8.74 -4.88 -5.32
C PRO A 13 9.49 -6.11 -4.76
N GLY A 14 10.00 -6.98 -5.65
CA GLY A 14 10.78 -8.15 -5.22
C GLY A 14 12.09 -7.81 -4.50
N THR A 15 12.65 -6.62 -4.74
CA THR A 15 13.77 -6.09 -3.96
C THR A 15 13.24 -5.22 -2.81
N THR A 16 13.58 -5.58 -1.58
CA THR A 16 13.07 -4.93 -0.35
C THR A 16 13.78 -3.60 -0.05
N LEU A 17 13.71 -2.64 -0.98
CA LEU A 17 14.19 -1.27 -0.78
C LEU A 17 13.02 -0.33 -0.51
N GLY A 18 13.09 0.39 0.61
CA GLY A 18 12.07 1.37 0.98
C GLY A 18 12.08 2.62 0.09
N THR A 19 10.98 3.38 0.16
CA THR A 19 10.79 4.58 -0.69
C THR A 19 11.90 5.61 -0.51
N PHE A 20 12.41 5.76 0.72
CA PHE A 20 13.48 6.70 1.05
C PHE A 20 14.81 6.40 0.32
N SER A 21 15.06 5.14 -0.05
CA SER A 21 16.29 4.73 -0.73
C SER A 21 16.12 4.63 -2.24
N ILE A 22 14.99 4.10 -2.72
CA ILE A 22 14.79 3.83 -4.15
C ILE A 22 14.50 5.09 -4.96
N VAL A 23 13.77 6.06 -4.39
CA VAL A 23 13.38 7.30 -5.08
C VAL A 23 14.60 8.12 -5.50
N PRO A 24 15.53 8.51 -4.61
CA PRO A 24 16.69 9.31 -5.03
C PRO A 24 17.62 8.53 -5.97
N LEU A 25 17.78 7.23 -5.73
CA LEU A 25 18.57 6.36 -6.61
C LEU A 25 18.05 6.41 -8.06
N ILE A 26 16.74 6.34 -8.24
CA ILE A 26 16.11 6.39 -9.56
C ILE A 26 16.15 7.81 -10.12
N ALA A 27 15.78 8.83 -9.33
CA ALA A 27 15.76 10.23 -9.76
C ALA A 27 17.12 10.71 -10.29
N ASP A 28 18.21 10.39 -9.60
CA ASP A 28 19.56 10.75 -10.02
C ASP A 28 20.02 9.98 -11.28
N SER A 29 19.45 8.80 -11.51
CA SER A 29 19.79 7.94 -12.65
C SER A 29 19.07 8.35 -13.94
N VAL A 30 17.89 8.97 -13.85
CA VAL A 30 17.06 9.30 -15.02
C VAL A 30 16.90 10.82 -15.23
N LYS A 31 17.75 11.39 -16.08
CA LYS A 31 17.83 12.86 -16.25
C LYS A 31 16.71 13.51 -17.06
N SER A 32 15.97 12.73 -17.86
CA SER A 32 15.03 13.26 -18.84
C SER A 32 13.59 12.75 -18.67
N VAL A 33 13.33 11.97 -17.63
CA VAL A 33 12.02 11.36 -17.39
C VAL A 33 11.53 11.76 -16.01
N PRO A 34 10.37 12.43 -15.89
CA PRO A 34 9.84 12.78 -14.59
C PRO A 34 9.59 11.57 -13.71
N VAL A 35 10.02 11.67 -12.44
CA VAL A 35 9.87 10.60 -11.45
C VAL A 35 8.76 10.94 -10.47
N MET A 36 7.79 10.04 -10.34
CA MET A 36 6.79 10.07 -9.27
C MET A 36 7.17 9.06 -8.19
N ALA A 37 7.23 9.49 -6.94
CA ALA A 37 7.48 8.59 -5.82
C ALA A 37 6.21 7.80 -5.44
N ALA A 38 6.36 6.53 -5.10
CA ALA A 38 5.28 5.67 -4.60
C ALA A 38 5.73 4.85 -3.38
N GLY A 39 4.77 4.51 -2.51
CA GLY A 39 4.99 3.80 -1.25
C GLY A 39 5.11 4.74 -0.05
N GLY A 40 4.35 4.49 1.01
CA GLY A 40 4.37 5.29 2.25
C GLY A 40 3.78 6.71 2.20
N ILE A 41 3.41 7.23 1.02
CA ILE A 41 2.90 8.62 0.87
C ILE A 41 1.45 8.71 1.31
N THR A 42 1.21 9.47 2.39
CA THR A 42 -0.08 9.53 3.07
C THR A 42 -0.44 10.91 3.63
N ASP A 43 0.50 11.86 3.65
CA ASP A 43 0.30 13.19 4.21
C ASP A 43 1.30 14.21 3.62
N SER A 44 1.18 15.47 4.05
CA SER A 44 2.06 16.55 3.56
C SER A 44 3.54 16.35 3.90
N ARG A 45 3.87 15.65 4.99
CA ARG A 45 5.27 15.38 5.38
C ARG A 45 5.91 14.41 4.40
N THR A 46 5.21 13.32 4.10
CA THR A 46 5.66 12.29 3.17
C THR A 46 5.68 12.81 1.72
N ALA A 47 4.74 13.67 1.33
CA ALA A 47 4.78 14.36 0.04
C ALA A 47 6.01 15.28 -0.09
N ARG A 48 6.28 16.15 0.90
CA ARG A 48 7.48 17.01 0.89
C ARG A 48 8.77 16.20 0.91
N ALA A 49 8.82 15.10 1.66
CA ALA A 49 9.98 14.20 1.67
C ALA A 49 10.22 13.58 0.29
N ALA A 50 9.17 13.14 -0.42
CA ALA A 50 9.30 12.62 -1.78
C ALA A 50 9.94 13.65 -2.73
N HIS A 51 9.54 14.91 -2.63
CA HIS A 51 10.14 15.97 -3.45
C HIS A 51 11.59 16.27 -3.06
N ALA A 52 11.90 16.29 -1.76
CA ALA A 52 13.27 16.45 -1.28
C ALA A 52 14.20 15.31 -1.73
N LEU A 53 13.65 14.12 -1.99
CA LEU A 53 14.36 12.97 -2.55
C LEU A 53 14.50 13.02 -4.09
N GLY A 54 14.07 14.10 -4.73
CA GLY A 54 14.22 14.30 -6.18
C GLY A 54 13.02 13.89 -7.03
N ALA A 55 11.88 13.51 -6.42
CA ALA A 55 10.66 13.24 -7.19
C ALA A 55 9.97 14.54 -7.63
N GLU A 56 9.42 14.54 -8.84
CA GLU A 56 8.62 15.64 -9.41
C GLU A 56 7.12 15.50 -9.08
N GLY A 57 6.72 14.36 -8.52
CA GLY A 57 5.35 14.12 -8.11
C GLY A 57 5.22 12.93 -7.18
N VAL A 58 3.98 12.65 -6.79
CA VAL A 58 3.63 11.54 -5.90
C VAL A 58 2.57 10.65 -6.56
N PHE A 59 2.68 9.35 -6.34
CA PHE A 59 1.69 8.34 -6.69
C PHE A 59 1.21 7.70 -5.39
N ALA A 60 0.06 8.13 -4.91
CA ALA A 60 -0.50 7.71 -3.63
C ALA A 60 -1.73 6.81 -3.83
N GLY A 61 -1.83 5.76 -3.02
CA GLY A 61 -2.93 4.78 -3.06
C GLY A 61 -3.69 4.71 -1.74
N SER A 62 -3.04 4.23 -0.67
CA SER A 62 -3.70 3.93 0.61
C SER A 62 -4.47 5.10 1.22
N VAL A 63 -3.96 6.33 1.09
CA VAL A 63 -4.63 7.53 1.59
C VAL A 63 -5.98 7.79 0.91
N PHE A 64 -6.13 7.42 -0.37
CA PHE A 64 -7.38 7.56 -1.11
C PHE A 64 -8.38 6.43 -0.84
N ILE A 65 -7.95 5.28 -0.30
CA ILE A 65 -8.87 4.18 0.01
C ILE A 65 -9.83 4.58 1.15
N GLY A 66 -9.35 5.39 2.09
CA GLY A 66 -10.13 5.86 3.24
C GLY A 66 -11.00 7.11 3.00
N THR A 67 -11.08 7.64 1.77
CA THR A 67 -11.81 8.89 1.52
C THR A 67 -13.32 8.70 1.42
N GLU A 68 -14.09 9.78 1.50
CA GLU A 68 -15.55 9.79 1.37
C GLU A 68 -16.02 9.14 0.05
N GLU A 69 -15.38 9.52 -1.06
CA GLU A 69 -15.69 9.10 -2.42
C GLU A 69 -15.27 7.65 -2.74
N SER A 70 -14.42 7.07 -1.89
CA SER A 70 -14.02 5.68 -2.04
C SER A 70 -15.21 4.73 -1.86
N ARG A 71 -15.33 3.77 -2.77
CA ARG A 71 -16.41 2.76 -2.83
C ARG A 71 -16.25 1.65 -1.80
N VAL A 72 -15.16 1.61 -1.05
CA VAL A 72 -14.99 0.62 0.02
C VAL A 72 -16.02 0.86 1.13
N PRO A 73 -16.54 -0.19 1.78
CA PRO A 73 -17.53 -0.03 2.83
C PRO A 73 -16.93 0.68 4.05
N GLN A 74 -17.79 1.30 4.85
CA GLN A 74 -17.40 2.02 6.07
C GLN A 74 -16.54 1.14 7.00
N SER A 75 -16.88 -0.15 7.12
CA SER A 75 -16.11 -1.12 7.92
C SER A 75 -14.65 -1.27 7.47
N VAL A 76 -14.34 -1.07 6.19
CA VAL A 76 -12.96 -1.08 5.68
C VAL A 76 -12.27 0.25 5.99
N LYS A 77 -12.97 1.39 5.83
CA LYS A 77 -12.44 2.72 6.19
C LYS A 77 -12.08 2.78 7.68
N ASP A 78 -12.96 2.26 8.54
CA ASP A 78 -12.74 2.19 9.98
C ASP A 78 -11.54 1.30 10.34
N LYS A 79 -11.38 0.15 9.67
CA LYS A 79 -10.20 -0.71 9.85
C LYS A 79 -8.90 0.02 9.48
N ILE A 80 -8.90 0.83 8.42
CA ILE A 80 -7.72 1.61 7.99
C ILE A 80 -7.35 2.65 9.06
N ILE A 81 -8.32 3.41 9.56
CA ILE A 81 -8.11 4.49 10.54
C ILE A 81 -7.60 3.96 11.89
N ASN A 82 -8.07 2.78 12.28
CA ASN A 82 -7.72 2.15 13.54
C ASN A 82 -6.42 1.32 13.49
N ALA A 83 -5.80 1.19 12.32
CA ALA A 83 -4.57 0.42 12.13
C ALA A 83 -3.36 1.32 11.83
N ASN A 84 -2.17 0.73 11.92
CA ASN A 84 -0.92 1.35 11.51
C ASN A 84 -0.02 0.33 10.78
N GLY A 85 1.13 0.78 10.29
CA GLY A 85 2.04 -0.07 9.51
C GLY A 85 2.56 -1.31 10.24
N LEU A 86 2.59 -1.30 11.58
CA LEU A 86 3.02 -2.43 12.40
C LEU A 86 1.98 -3.56 12.46
N ASP A 87 0.71 -3.26 12.16
CA ASP A 87 -0.37 -4.24 12.18
C ASP A 87 -0.45 -5.05 10.88
N LEU A 88 0.32 -4.66 9.85
CA LEU A 88 0.27 -5.28 8.53
C LEU A 88 0.96 -6.65 8.52
N LEU A 89 0.27 -7.62 7.92
CA LEU A 89 0.75 -8.98 7.72
C LEU A 89 1.38 -9.11 6.34
N LEU A 90 2.69 -9.36 6.30
CA LEU A 90 3.49 -9.58 5.10
C LEU A 90 3.60 -11.08 4.81
N PHE A 91 3.41 -11.47 3.55
CA PHE A 91 3.58 -12.85 3.08
C PHE A 91 4.09 -12.89 1.63
N ARG A 92 4.83 -13.95 1.29
CA ARG A 92 5.22 -14.26 -0.10
C ARG A 92 4.03 -14.68 -0.94
N THR A 93 4.07 -14.39 -2.23
CA THR A 93 3.07 -14.81 -3.23
C THR A 93 3.64 -14.58 -4.63
N LEU A 94 2.81 -14.62 -5.67
CA LEU A 94 3.19 -14.20 -7.01
C LEU A 94 2.80 -12.72 -7.27
N PRO A 95 3.70 -11.90 -7.86
CA PRO A 95 5.06 -12.24 -8.28
C PRO A 95 6.08 -12.37 -7.12
N ASP A 96 5.93 -11.59 -6.05
CA ASP A 96 6.92 -11.54 -4.96
C ASP A 96 6.27 -11.53 -3.56
N TYR A 97 5.70 -10.38 -3.16
CA TYR A 97 5.13 -10.17 -1.83
C TYR A 97 3.85 -9.36 -1.87
N TYR A 98 2.98 -9.62 -0.92
CA TYR A 98 1.82 -8.79 -0.59
C TYR A 98 1.82 -8.52 0.91
N ARG A 99 1.16 -7.42 1.30
CA ARG A 99 0.80 -7.19 2.70
C ARG A 99 -0.65 -6.81 2.85
N SER A 100 -1.23 -7.13 4.00
CA SER A 100 -2.63 -6.84 4.28
C SER A 100 -2.87 -6.48 5.74
N LEU A 101 -3.96 -5.78 6.02
CA LEU A 101 -4.52 -5.74 7.38
C LEU A 101 -4.85 -7.16 7.89
N PRO A 102 -4.90 -7.35 9.21
CA PRO A 102 -5.28 -8.63 9.81
C PRO A 102 -6.66 -9.13 9.37
N GLY A 103 -6.78 -10.46 9.26
CA GLY A 103 -7.97 -11.17 8.81
C GLY A 103 -7.67 -12.65 8.60
N LYS A 104 -8.69 -13.53 8.65
CA LYS A 104 -8.46 -14.99 8.64
C LYS A 104 -7.68 -15.45 7.40
N LEU A 105 -7.96 -14.88 6.22
CA LEU A 105 -7.20 -15.21 5.02
C LEU A 105 -5.73 -14.77 5.13
N ALA A 106 -5.48 -13.54 5.59
CA ALA A 106 -4.13 -13.01 5.75
C ALA A 106 -3.32 -13.80 6.80
N ASP A 107 -3.93 -14.14 7.94
CA ASP A 107 -3.32 -14.99 8.97
C ASP A 107 -2.95 -16.37 8.43
N LYS A 108 -3.84 -16.97 7.62
CA LYS A 108 -3.60 -18.24 6.95
C LYS A 108 -2.42 -18.12 5.97
N LEU A 109 -2.38 -17.07 5.14
CA LEU A 109 -1.30 -16.84 4.17
C LEU A 109 0.06 -16.69 4.87
N VAL A 110 0.13 -15.91 5.95
CA VAL A 110 1.35 -15.79 6.77
C VAL A 110 1.76 -17.14 7.36
N SER A 111 0.79 -17.94 7.83
CA SER A 111 1.07 -19.26 8.41
C SER A 111 1.59 -20.24 7.35
N MET A 112 0.99 -20.24 6.16
CA MET A 112 1.44 -21.04 5.01
C MET A 112 2.84 -20.64 4.56
N ASP A 113 3.11 -19.34 4.48
CA ASP A 113 4.43 -18.81 4.10
C ASP A 113 5.51 -19.26 5.09
N LYS A 114 5.24 -19.12 6.40
CA LYS A 114 6.13 -19.62 7.48
C LYS A 114 6.33 -21.13 7.46
N ALA A 115 5.33 -21.88 6.98
CA ALA A 115 5.43 -23.32 6.81
C ALA A 115 6.19 -23.74 5.53
N GLY A 116 6.62 -22.78 4.71
CA GLY A 116 7.40 -23.05 3.50
C GLY A 116 6.56 -23.40 2.27
N ALA A 117 5.27 -23.04 2.24
CA ALA A 117 4.44 -23.16 1.04
C ALA A 117 5.08 -22.45 -0.17
N SER A 118 4.82 -22.95 -1.38
CA SER A 118 5.31 -22.31 -2.61
C SER A 118 4.56 -21.01 -2.91
N ASN A 119 5.16 -20.14 -3.73
CA ASN A 119 4.53 -18.89 -4.14
C ASN A 119 3.22 -19.16 -4.93
N GLU A 120 3.15 -20.26 -5.69
CA GLU A 120 1.96 -20.68 -6.43
C GLU A 120 0.83 -21.10 -5.49
N GLU A 121 1.12 -21.87 -4.43
CA GLU A 121 0.14 -22.27 -3.42
C GLU A 121 -0.42 -21.05 -2.67
N LEU A 122 0.46 -20.10 -2.32
CA LEU A 122 0.09 -18.83 -1.70
C LEU A 122 -0.75 -17.98 -2.65
N ALA A 123 -0.38 -17.87 -3.92
CA ALA A 123 -1.13 -17.12 -4.93
C ALA A 123 -2.52 -17.71 -5.19
N GLN A 124 -2.62 -19.05 -5.27
CA GLN A 124 -3.89 -19.75 -5.41
C GLN A 124 -4.80 -19.51 -4.21
N THR A 125 -4.23 -19.56 -3.00
CA THR A 125 -4.98 -19.33 -1.75
C THR A 125 -5.41 -17.87 -1.61
N MET A 126 -4.53 -16.92 -1.96
CA MET A 126 -4.81 -15.48 -1.91
C MET A 126 -5.92 -15.08 -2.88
N GLY A 127 -6.07 -15.79 -4.00
CA GLY A 127 -7.13 -15.56 -4.97
C GLY A 127 -6.97 -14.28 -5.79
N GLY A 128 -5.78 -13.66 -5.80
CA GLY A 128 -5.46 -12.49 -6.62
C GLY A 128 -6.47 -11.35 -6.47
N LEU A 129 -6.94 -10.82 -7.61
CA LEU A 129 -7.93 -9.73 -7.64
C LEU A 129 -9.30 -10.12 -7.04
N ARG A 130 -9.66 -11.42 -7.06
CA ARG A 130 -10.90 -11.87 -6.41
C ARG A 130 -10.80 -11.72 -4.89
N GLY A 131 -9.69 -12.15 -4.28
CA GLY A 131 -9.47 -11.96 -2.84
C GLY A 131 -9.41 -10.49 -2.44
N LEU A 132 -8.79 -9.66 -3.30
CA LEU A 132 -8.75 -8.20 -3.09
C LEU A 132 -10.16 -7.59 -3.13
N ARG A 133 -10.98 -7.97 -4.12
CA ARG A 133 -12.37 -7.52 -4.23
C ARG A 133 -13.19 -7.89 -2.98
N ILE A 134 -13.11 -9.15 -2.55
CA ILE A 134 -13.86 -9.65 -1.38
C ILE A 134 -13.44 -8.89 -0.11
N GLY A 135 -12.14 -8.65 0.08
CA GLY A 135 -11.64 -7.92 1.24
C GLY A 135 -11.97 -6.43 1.20
N MET A 136 -11.67 -5.75 0.09
CA MET A 136 -11.79 -4.29 -0.03
C MET A 136 -13.19 -3.80 -0.35
N LEU A 137 -13.91 -4.44 -1.28
CA LEU A 137 -15.21 -3.94 -1.75
C LEU A 137 -16.40 -4.57 -1.03
N GLU A 138 -16.22 -5.77 -0.48
CA GLU A 138 -17.27 -6.47 0.28
C GLU A 138 -17.00 -6.46 1.79
N GLY A 139 -15.81 -6.02 2.23
CA GLY A 139 -15.45 -5.92 3.65
C GLY A 139 -15.23 -7.26 4.34
N ASN A 140 -15.15 -8.36 3.59
CA ASN A 140 -15.00 -9.71 4.12
C ASN A 140 -13.52 -10.11 4.19
N THR A 141 -12.92 -9.98 5.37
CA THR A 141 -11.52 -10.37 5.62
C THR A 141 -11.34 -11.84 5.98
N ASP A 142 -12.43 -12.62 6.03
CA ASP A 142 -12.35 -14.07 6.23
C ASP A 142 -11.96 -14.77 4.93
N GLU A 143 -12.47 -14.28 3.80
CA GLU A 143 -12.24 -14.84 2.45
C GLU A 143 -11.48 -13.90 1.52
N GLY A 144 -11.17 -12.69 1.97
CA GLY A 144 -10.48 -11.67 1.21
C GLY A 144 -9.42 -10.94 2.04
N TYR A 145 -8.72 -10.02 1.39
CA TYR A 145 -7.63 -9.26 2.02
C TYR A 145 -7.72 -7.78 1.64
N ILE A 146 -7.25 -6.92 2.55
CA ILE A 146 -7.21 -5.47 2.40
C ILE A 146 -5.74 -5.04 2.31
N ALA A 147 -5.24 -4.84 1.10
CA ALA A 147 -3.85 -4.47 0.84
C ALA A 147 -3.61 -2.95 1.01
N LEU A 148 -2.61 -2.58 1.81
CA LEU A 148 -2.27 -1.18 2.10
C LEU A 148 -0.75 -1.02 2.30
N GLY A 149 -0.23 0.20 2.17
CA GLY A 149 1.16 0.52 2.45
C GLY A 149 1.45 0.80 3.93
N THR A 150 2.73 0.84 4.32
CA THR A 150 3.16 1.03 5.72
C THR A 150 2.78 2.38 6.31
N GLY A 151 2.57 3.38 5.45
CA GLY A 151 2.23 4.75 5.85
C GLY A 151 0.82 4.92 6.45
N ILE A 152 -0.01 3.87 6.48
CA ILE A 152 -1.43 3.98 6.87
C ILE A 152 -1.66 4.58 8.27
N GLY A 153 -0.66 4.50 9.16
CA GLY A 153 -0.73 5.12 10.49
C GLY A 153 -0.82 6.66 10.48
N ASN A 154 -0.71 7.32 9.33
CA ASN A 154 -1.00 8.76 9.22
C ASN A 154 -2.45 9.06 8.80
N ILE A 155 -3.21 8.05 8.36
CA ILE A 155 -4.61 8.19 7.95
C ILE A 155 -5.47 8.07 9.22
N ARG A 156 -5.74 9.20 9.88
CA ARG A 156 -6.42 9.25 11.19
C ARG A 156 -7.91 9.60 11.13
N SER A 157 -8.41 9.99 9.97
CA SER A 157 -9.80 10.35 9.76
C SER A 157 -10.19 10.10 8.31
N ILE A 158 -11.49 9.96 8.06
CA ILE A 158 -12.05 10.02 6.71
C ILE A 158 -12.02 11.49 6.27
N LYS A 159 -11.54 11.72 5.06
CA LYS A 159 -11.46 13.03 4.40
C LYS A 159 -12.03 12.93 3.00
N SER A 160 -12.43 14.04 2.41
CA SER A 160 -12.72 14.09 0.98
C SER A 160 -11.45 13.90 0.14
N VAL A 161 -11.58 13.46 -1.10
CA VAL A 161 -10.47 13.40 -2.06
C VAL A 161 -9.85 14.78 -2.24
N ALA A 162 -10.67 15.84 -2.28
CA ALA A 162 -10.20 17.21 -2.42
C ALA A 162 -9.26 17.64 -1.28
N GLU A 163 -9.61 17.33 -0.03
CA GLU A 163 -8.75 17.59 1.12
C GLU A 163 -7.43 16.81 1.03
N VAL A 164 -7.48 15.52 0.69
CA VAL A 164 -6.27 14.70 0.52
C VAL A 164 -5.37 15.27 -0.56
N VAL A 165 -5.92 15.65 -1.72
CA VAL A 165 -5.15 16.27 -2.82
C VAL A 165 -4.48 17.57 -2.35
N ASN A 166 -5.22 18.43 -1.64
CA ASN A 166 -4.67 19.68 -1.12
C ASN A 166 -3.56 19.44 -0.09
N GLU A 167 -3.66 18.41 0.74
CA GLU A 167 -2.61 18.05 1.72
C GLU A 167 -1.34 17.49 1.07
N LEU A 168 -1.48 16.79 -0.06
CA LEU A 168 -0.36 16.24 -0.81
C LEU A 168 0.27 17.26 -1.78
N ALA A 169 -0.43 18.34 -2.09
CA ALA A 169 0.11 19.43 -2.90
C ALA A 169 1.26 20.12 -2.16
N ILE A 170 2.35 20.34 -2.89
CA ILE A 170 3.52 21.07 -2.41
C ILE A 170 3.38 22.49 -2.94
N CYS A 171 2.60 23.30 -2.23
CA CYS A 171 2.50 24.75 -2.43
C CYS A 171 3.30 25.50 -1.36
#